data_AF-A0AAD7M755-F1
#
_entry.id   AF-A0AAD7M755-F1
#
_cell.length_a   1.000
_cell.length_b   1.000
_cell.length_c   1.000
_cell.angle_alpha   90.00
_cell.angle_beta   90.00
_cell.angle_gamma   90.00
#
_symmetry.space_group_name_H-M   'P 1'
#
loop_
_entity.id
_entity.type
_entity.pdbx_description
1 polymer ?
#
loop_
_entity_poly.entity_id
_entity_poly.type
_entity_poly.pdbx_seq_one_letter_code
_entity_poly.pdbx_strand_id
1 'polypeptide(L)'
;MATMALKPLTLNIISDSICPFCYLGYKQITLAMEAAKKENLPLDFKLRFKPFLLDPSLPSDHPLNKRERYISKFGASRIDAMERQMIARGKEVGIDFSYGGTIRQTTDSHRLIEKAYQVGGEAKQRAVVEGLFAGYFEHEKDVGDHAFLAECAVNAGVFNKDEALSFLAGEELKDNVGKDIMEAVQLGVSGVPFVVLDNKYAVSGAQGQDTFLDIFRKLAAGNKLATEADEGDMC
;
A
#
# COMPACT_ATOMS: atom_id res chain seq x y z
N MET A 1 11.60 28.50 -25.39
CA MET A 1 10.56 27.51 -25.04
C MET A 1 10.17 27.77 -23.60
N ALA A 2 8.90 28.06 -23.32
CA ALA A 2 8.45 28.24 -21.95
C ALA A 2 8.45 26.87 -21.26
N THR A 3 9.24 26.71 -20.21
CA THR A 3 9.15 25.59 -19.29
C THR A 3 7.76 25.64 -18.65
N MET A 4 6.85 24.75 -19.03
CA MET A 4 5.58 24.60 -18.31
C MET A 4 5.92 24.17 -16.87
N ALA A 5 5.49 24.96 -15.89
CA ALA A 5 5.67 24.62 -14.49
C ALA A 5 4.87 23.35 -14.18
N LEU A 6 5.51 22.36 -13.55
CA LEU A 6 4.83 21.16 -13.10
C LEU A 6 3.86 21.51 -11.97
N LYS A 7 2.65 20.97 -12.05
CA LYS A 7 1.63 21.07 -11.01
C LYS A 7 1.82 19.91 -10.01
N PRO A 8 2.09 20.18 -8.73
CA PRO A 8 2.14 19.14 -7.71
C PRO A 8 0.82 18.38 -7.63
N LEU A 9 0.88 17.06 -7.57
CA LEU A 9 -0.27 16.18 -7.35
C LEU A 9 0.07 15.17 -6.25
N THR A 10 -0.58 15.29 -5.10
CA THR A 10 -0.35 14.40 -3.96
C THR A 10 -1.31 13.22 -3.99
N LEU A 11 -0.78 12.01 -3.87
CA LEU A 11 -1.50 10.75 -3.73
C LEU A 11 -1.29 10.22 -2.32
N ASN A 12 -2.30 10.36 -1.46
CA ASN A 12 -2.34 9.67 -0.18
C ASN A 12 -2.93 8.27 -0.40
N ILE A 13 -2.11 7.24 -0.27
CA ILE A 13 -2.48 5.84 -0.49
C ILE A 13 -2.70 5.20 0.88
N ILE A 14 -3.96 5.05 1.26
CA ILE A 14 -4.36 4.31 2.46
C ILE A 14 -4.28 2.81 2.11
N SER A 15 -3.47 2.08 2.86
CA SER A 15 -3.00 0.75 2.48
C SER A 15 -2.76 -0.14 3.70
N ASP A 16 -2.77 -1.45 3.49
CA ASP A 16 -2.29 -2.44 4.45
C ASP A 16 -1.23 -3.35 3.80
N SER A 17 -0.20 -3.73 4.55
CA SER A 17 0.95 -4.51 4.03
C SER A 17 0.58 -5.95 3.69
N ILE A 18 -0.52 -6.46 4.26
CA ILE A 18 -1.10 -7.79 3.95
C ILE A 18 -2.21 -7.74 2.89
N CYS A 19 -2.49 -6.58 2.27
CA CYS A 19 -3.51 -6.47 1.22
C CYS A 19 -2.94 -6.69 -0.18
N PRO A 20 -3.30 -7.78 -0.91
CA PRO A 20 -2.74 -8.05 -2.23
C PRO A 20 -3.20 -7.00 -3.27
N PHE A 21 -4.39 -6.44 -3.10
CA PHE A 21 -4.87 -5.34 -3.95
C PHE A 21 -4.11 -4.03 -3.69
N CYS A 22 -3.56 -3.82 -2.48
CA CYS A 22 -2.72 -2.65 -2.24
C CYS A 22 -1.42 -2.73 -3.03
N TYR A 23 -0.80 -3.92 -3.10
CA TYR A 23 0.40 -4.11 -3.90
C TYR A 23 0.10 -3.95 -5.40
N LEU A 24 -0.96 -4.60 -5.88
CA LEU A 24 -1.41 -4.47 -7.27
C LEU A 24 -1.73 -3.02 -7.65
N GLY A 25 -2.53 -2.34 -6.82
CA GLY A 25 -2.91 -0.94 -7.03
C GLY A 25 -1.69 -0.01 -7.03
N TYR A 26 -0.73 -0.22 -6.13
CA TYR A 26 0.52 0.55 -6.12
C TYR A 26 1.33 0.38 -7.42
N LYS A 27 1.46 -0.85 -7.93
CA LYS A 27 2.14 -1.09 -9.23
C LYS A 27 1.40 -0.40 -10.38
N GLN A 28 0.07 -0.50 -10.42
CA GLN A 28 -0.76 0.18 -11.43
C GLN A 28 -0.58 1.71 -11.39
N ILE A 29 -0.60 2.32 -10.20
CA ILE A 29 -0.36 3.76 -10.02
C ILE A 29 1.03 4.14 -10.52
N THR A 30 2.06 3.36 -10.16
CA THR A 30 3.44 3.63 -10.57
C THR A 30 3.60 3.57 -12.09
N LEU A 31 3.04 2.55 -12.74
CA LEU A 31 3.02 2.43 -14.20
C LEU A 31 2.27 3.59 -14.87
N ALA A 32 1.14 4.02 -14.28
CA ALA A 32 0.38 5.16 -14.77
C ALA A 32 1.16 6.48 -14.63
N MET A 33 1.92 6.67 -13.55
CA MET A 33 2.82 7.82 -13.37
C MET A 33 3.94 7.83 -14.42
N GLU A 34 4.53 6.67 -14.72
CA GLU A 34 5.53 6.54 -15.78
C GLU A 34 4.95 6.87 -17.16
N ALA A 35 3.74 6.40 -17.45
CA ALA A 35 3.02 6.72 -18.69
C ALA A 35 2.71 8.22 -18.78
N ALA A 36 2.21 8.83 -17.70
CA ALA A 36 1.97 10.27 -17.61
C ALA A 36 3.25 11.09 -17.88
N LYS A 37 4.40 10.63 -17.36
CA LYS A 37 5.71 11.26 -17.65
C LYS A 37 6.10 11.12 -19.12
N LYS A 38 5.87 9.96 -19.75
CA LYS A 38 6.11 9.74 -21.20
C LYS A 38 5.21 10.63 -22.07
N GLU A 39 4.00 10.91 -21.61
CA GLU A 39 3.05 11.83 -22.25
C GLU A 39 3.35 13.32 -21.97
N ASN A 40 4.37 13.62 -21.17
CA ASN A 40 4.71 14.98 -20.75
C ASN A 40 3.54 15.71 -20.06
N LEU A 41 2.71 14.97 -19.30
CA LEU A 41 1.71 15.61 -18.45
C LEU A 41 2.42 16.54 -17.45
N PRO A 42 1.97 17.80 -17.25
CA PRO A 42 2.62 18.77 -16.39
C PRO A 42 2.31 18.49 -14.90
N LEU A 43 2.60 17.28 -14.42
CA LEU A 43 2.34 16.82 -13.06
C LEU A 43 3.64 16.48 -12.33
N ASP A 44 3.75 16.90 -11.08
CA ASP A 44 4.79 16.48 -10.14
C ASP A 44 4.15 15.61 -9.04
N PHE A 45 4.23 14.30 -9.22
CA PHE A 45 3.61 13.34 -8.32
C PHE A 45 4.33 13.29 -6.97
N LYS A 46 3.56 13.28 -5.88
CA LYS A 46 4.04 13.07 -4.50
C LYS A 46 3.23 11.95 -3.88
N LEU A 47 3.89 10.90 -3.41
CA LEU A 47 3.22 9.75 -2.79
C LEU A 47 3.38 9.78 -1.28
N ARG A 48 2.30 9.45 -0.57
CA ARG A 48 2.31 9.23 0.88
C ARG A 48 1.49 8.00 1.21
N PHE A 49 2.10 7.00 1.82
CA PHE A 49 1.38 5.87 2.38
C PHE A 49 0.81 6.21 3.75
N LYS A 50 -0.42 5.76 3.99
CA LYS A 50 -1.17 5.90 5.24
C LYS A 50 -1.69 4.53 5.70
N PRO A 51 -1.70 4.26 7.01
CA PRO A 51 -1.99 2.94 7.54
C PRO A 51 -3.48 2.62 7.53
N PHE A 52 -3.78 1.33 7.34
CA PHE A 52 -5.09 0.72 7.57
C PHE A 52 -4.89 -0.71 8.06
N LEU A 53 -5.82 -1.23 8.85
CA LEU A 53 -5.82 -2.63 9.28
C LEU A 53 -6.98 -3.38 8.64
N LEU A 54 -6.68 -4.28 7.70
CA LEU A 54 -7.69 -5.16 7.09
C LEU A 54 -8.26 -6.17 8.07
N ASP A 55 -7.46 -6.58 9.04
CA ASP A 55 -7.85 -7.58 10.03
C ASP A 55 -7.28 -7.23 11.41
N PRO A 56 -7.95 -6.32 12.16
CA PRO A 56 -7.53 -5.93 13.50
C PRO A 56 -7.59 -7.09 14.52
N SER A 57 -8.18 -8.23 14.16
CA SER A 57 -8.29 -9.41 15.05
C SER A 57 -7.06 -10.31 15.03
N LEU A 58 -6.13 -10.09 14.10
CA LEU A 58 -4.91 -10.88 14.04
C LEU A 58 -4.10 -10.72 15.35
N PRO A 59 -3.39 -11.77 15.79
CA PRO A 59 -2.44 -11.66 16.89
C PRO A 59 -1.20 -10.87 16.49
N SER A 60 -0.57 -10.19 17.46
CA SER A 60 0.72 -9.51 17.27
C SER A 60 1.91 -10.29 17.81
N ASP A 61 1.67 -11.21 18.74
CA ASP A 61 2.68 -11.97 19.50
C ASP A 61 3.06 -13.30 18.85
N HIS A 62 2.22 -13.85 17.97
CA HIS A 62 2.49 -15.08 17.24
C HIS A 62 1.92 -15.03 15.82
N PRO A 63 2.55 -15.72 14.85
CA PRO A 63 2.01 -15.86 13.51
C PRO A 63 0.92 -16.93 13.43
N LEU A 64 -0.03 -16.74 12.51
CA LEU A 64 -0.98 -17.77 12.06
C LEU A 64 -0.58 -18.29 10.67
N ASN A 65 -1.00 -19.51 10.32
CA ASN A 65 -0.88 -19.99 8.95
C ASN A 65 -1.77 -19.14 8.01
N LYS A 66 -1.16 -18.52 6.99
CA LYS A 66 -1.86 -17.58 6.08
C LYS A 66 -3.01 -18.26 5.34
N ARG A 67 -2.75 -19.46 4.82
CA ARG A 67 -3.69 -20.23 4.00
C ARG A 67 -4.89 -20.69 4.81
N GLU A 68 -4.66 -21.23 6.01
CA GLU A 68 -5.74 -21.61 6.92
C GLU A 68 -6.60 -20.41 7.34
N ARG A 69 -5.98 -19.26 7.62
CA ARG A 69 -6.71 -18.01 7.92
C ARG A 69 -7.60 -17.58 6.75
N TYR A 70 -7.10 -17.64 5.51
CA TYR A 70 -7.89 -17.31 4.33
C TYR A 70 -9.04 -18.28 4.09
N ILE A 71 -8.80 -19.59 4.25
CA ILE A 71 -9.86 -20.61 4.14
C ILE A 71 -10.93 -20.38 5.20
N SER A 72 -10.55 -20.08 6.45
CA SER A 72 -11.49 -19.78 7.53
C SER A 72 -12.32 -18.52 7.25
N LYS A 73 -11.73 -17.50 6.62
CA LYS A 73 -12.40 -16.21 6.36
C LYS A 73 -13.29 -16.24 5.13
N PHE A 74 -12.86 -16.89 4.05
CA PHE A 74 -13.51 -16.80 2.74
C PHE A 74 -14.10 -18.13 2.24
N GLY A 75 -13.69 -19.27 2.80
CA GLY A 75 -14.02 -20.61 2.32
C GLY A 75 -13.06 -21.10 1.23
N ALA A 76 -12.77 -22.41 1.23
CA ALA A 76 -11.71 -23.02 0.42
C ALA A 76 -11.87 -22.81 -1.09
N SER A 77 -13.07 -23.06 -1.64
CA SER A 77 -13.32 -22.91 -3.08
C SER A 77 -13.19 -21.46 -3.57
N ARG A 78 -13.61 -20.52 -2.73
CA ARG A 78 -13.57 -19.09 -3.03
C ARG A 78 -12.14 -18.57 -3.03
N ILE A 79 -11.34 -18.95 -2.04
CA ILE A 79 -9.94 -18.51 -1.99
C ILE A 79 -9.14 -19.04 -3.18
N ASP A 80 -9.36 -20.27 -3.63
CA ASP A 80 -8.68 -20.80 -4.83
C ASP A 80 -8.97 -19.98 -6.10
N ALA A 81 -10.23 -19.54 -6.26
CA ALA A 81 -10.60 -18.69 -7.38
C ALA A 81 -9.96 -17.30 -7.29
N MET A 82 -9.98 -16.69 -6.10
CA MET A 82 -9.36 -15.40 -5.83
C MET A 82 -7.85 -15.42 -6.06
N GLU A 83 -7.15 -16.46 -5.59
CA GLU A 83 -5.71 -16.63 -5.79
C GLU A 83 -5.36 -16.72 -7.28
N ARG A 84 -6.07 -17.56 -8.05
CA ARG A 84 -5.85 -17.66 -9.50
C ARG A 84 -6.05 -16.33 -10.21
N GLN A 85 -7.12 -15.60 -9.86
CA GLN A 85 -7.38 -14.28 -10.45
C GLN A 85 -6.28 -13.27 -10.09
N MET A 86 -5.85 -13.24 -8.83
CA MET A 86 -4.82 -12.31 -8.39
C MET A 86 -3.45 -12.64 -8.97
N ILE A 87 -3.09 -13.91 -9.15
CA ILE A 87 -1.87 -14.32 -9.87
C ILE A 87 -1.90 -13.80 -11.31
N ALA A 88 -3.03 -13.98 -12.01
CA ALA A 88 -3.16 -13.49 -13.38
C ALA A 88 -2.98 -11.97 -13.47
N ARG A 89 -3.66 -11.22 -12.60
CA ARG A 89 -3.54 -9.75 -12.53
C ARG A 89 -2.15 -9.28 -12.09
N GLY A 90 -1.51 -10.01 -11.17
CA GLY A 90 -0.16 -9.71 -10.72
C GLY A 90 0.86 -9.80 -11.85
N LYS A 91 0.76 -10.85 -12.68
CA LYS A 91 1.66 -11.04 -13.84
C LYS A 91 1.61 -9.88 -14.83
N GLU A 92 0.44 -9.27 -15.05
CA GLU A 92 0.28 -8.11 -15.93
C GLU A 92 1.13 -6.90 -15.50
N VAL A 93 1.44 -6.81 -14.20
CA VAL A 93 2.23 -5.71 -13.62
C VAL A 93 3.55 -6.16 -12.99
N GLY A 94 3.98 -7.40 -13.29
CA GLY A 94 5.26 -7.95 -12.85
C GLY A 94 5.33 -8.34 -11.36
N ILE A 95 4.21 -8.77 -10.77
CA ILE A 95 4.16 -9.37 -9.43
C ILE A 95 4.03 -10.89 -9.54
N ASP A 96 4.88 -11.64 -8.83
CA ASP A 96 4.77 -13.10 -8.73
C ASP A 96 4.16 -13.52 -7.37
N PHE A 97 2.83 -13.45 -7.27
CA PHE A 97 2.12 -13.74 -6.02
C PHE A 97 2.32 -15.20 -5.55
N SER A 98 2.79 -15.34 -4.31
CA SER A 98 2.78 -16.55 -3.49
C SER A 98 1.80 -16.45 -2.31
N TYR A 99 1.09 -17.56 -2.08
CA TYR A 99 0.07 -17.70 -1.06
C TYR A 99 0.50 -18.56 0.15
N GLY A 100 1.78 -18.92 0.24
CA GLY A 100 2.36 -19.59 1.42
C GLY A 100 2.70 -18.63 2.57
N GLY A 101 3.45 -19.11 3.56
CA GLY A 101 3.90 -18.33 4.72
C GLY A 101 2.83 -18.09 5.79
N THR A 102 3.06 -17.04 6.58
CA THR A 102 2.28 -16.71 7.78
C THR A 102 1.58 -15.35 7.67
N ILE A 103 0.68 -15.08 8.61
CA ILE A 103 -0.03 -13.80 8.74
C ILE A 103 -0.13 -13.41 10.20
N ARG A 104 0.05 -12.11 10.48
CA ARG A 104 -0.12 -11.50 11.81
C ARG A 104 -0.41 -10.01 11.69
N GLN A 105 -0.57 -9.32 12.81
CA GLN A 105 -0.81 -7.87 12.84
C GLN A 105 0.23 -7.06 12.07
N THR A 106 -0.25 -6.01 11.41
CA THR A 106 0.58 -5.14 10.55
C THR A 106 0.96 -3.82 11.21
N THR A 107 0.57 -3.57 12.46
CA THR A 107 0.89 -2.32 13.18
C THR A 107 2.38 -2.00 13.16
N ASP A 108 3.26 -2.98 13.40
CA ASP A 108 4.71 -2.73 13.37
C ASP A 108 5.25 -2.45 11.96
N SER A 109 4.66 -3.06 10.93
CA SER A 109 4.97 -2.68 9.54
C SER A 109 4.58 -1.24 9.25
N HIS A 110 3.41 -0.80 9.73
CA HIS A 110 2.91 0.57 9.58
C HIS A 110 3.76 1.58 10.35
N ARG A 111 4.22 1.23 11.55
CA ARG A 111 5.18 2.04 12.33
C ARG A 111 6.47 2.24 11.57
N LEU A 112 7.00 1.18 10.96
CA LEU A 112 8.22 1.28 10.16
C LEU A 112 8.02 2.15 8.90
N ILE A 113 6.87 2.01 8.22
CA ILE A 113 6.51 2.84 7.07
C ILE A 113 6.44 4.34 7.46
N GLU A 114 5.82 4.66 8.60
CA GLU A 114 5.77 6.05 9.10
C GLU A 114 7.16 6.55 9.48
N LYS A 115 7.97 5.73 10.18
CA LYS A 115 9.33 6.10 10.56
C LYS A 115 10.21 6.37 9.34
N ALA A 116 10.09 5.55 8.30
CA ALA A 116 10.81 5.73 7.04
C ALA A 116 10.49 7.09 6.40
N TYR A 117 9.21 7.51 6.43
CA TYR A 117 8.82 8.83 5.96
C TYR A 117 9.43 9.96 6.80
N GLN A 118 9.43 9.86 8.14
CA GLN A 118 10.03 10.88 9.00
C GLN A 118 11.54 11.05 8.76
N VAL A 119 12.23 9.95 8.46
CA VAL A 119 13.70 9.94 8.29
C VAL A 119 14.13 10.35 6.89
N GLY A 120 13.37 10.02 5.84
CA GLY A 120 13.81 10.28 4.45
C GLY A 120 12.69 10.55 3.45
N GLY A 121 11.52 10.95 3.92
CA GLY A 121 10.38 11.33 3.10
C GLY A 121 9.85 10.18 2.23
N GLU A 122 9.26 10.56 1.09
CA GLU A 122 8.64 9.63 0.15
C GLU A 122 9.60 8.52 -0.29
N ALA A 123 10.87 8.85 -0.59
CA ALA A 123 11.81 7.89 -1.15
C ALA A 123 12.06 6.70 -0.20
N LYS A 124 12.33 6.97 1.08
CA LYS A 124 12.53 5.90 2.07
C LYS A 124 11.23 5.19 2.42
N GLN A 125 10.11 5.92 2.48
CA GLN A 125 8.80 5.30 2.73
C GLN A 125 8.46 4.28 1.64
N ARG A 126 8.64 4.65 0.37
CA ARG A 126 8.40 3.78 -0.78
C ARG A 126 9.30 2.56 -0.78
N ALA A 127 10.59 2.74 -0.49
CA ALA A 127 11.54 1.62 -0.41
C ALA A 127 11.12 0.57 0.66
N VAL A 128 10.66 1.02 1.83
CA VAL A 128 10.12 0.11 2.86
C VAL A 128 8.85 -0.58 2.37
N VAL A 129 7.88 0.18 1.83
CA VAL A 129 6.61 -0.40 1.34
C VAL A 129 6.85 -1.44 0.25
N GLU A 130 7.74 -1.16 -0.70
CA GLU A 130 8.12 -2.11 -1.76
C GLU A 130 8.77 -3.36 -1.20
N GLY A 131 9.69 -3.23 -0.24
CA GLY A 131 10.32 -4.37 0.44
C GLY A 131 9.33 -5.23 1.21
N LEU A 132 8.37 -4.61 1.90
CA LEU A 132 7.31 -5.32 2.62
C LEU A 132 6.37 -6.07 1.67
N PHE A 133 5.95 -5.42 0.58
CA PHE A 133 5.09 -6.05 -0.41
C PHE A 133 5.78 -7.23 -1.09
N ALA A 134 6.99 -7.04 -1.62
CA ALA A 134 7.73 -8.14 -2.25
C ALA A 134 8.00 -9.27 -1.25
N GLY A 135 8.41 -8.93 -0.02
CA GLY A 135 8.65 -9.91 1.03
C GLY A 135 7.42 -10.75 1.35
N TYR A 136 6.27 -10.11 1.59
CA TYR A 136 5.04 -10.80 1.98
C TYR A 136 4.42 -11.60 0.83
N PHE A 137 4.34 -10.97 -0.35
CA PHE A 137 3.58 -11.49 -1.47
C PHE A 137 4.39 -12.34 -2.43
N GLU A 138 5.71 -12.22 -2.48
CA GLU A 138 6.55 -12.96 -3.44
C GLU A 138 7.53 -13.89 -2.73
N HIS A 139 7.82 -13.63 -1.44
CA HIS A 139 8.83 -14.35 -0.67
C HIS A 139 8.31 -14.92 0.66
N GLU A 140 7.00 -14.91 0.87
CA GLU A 140 6.31 -15.52 2.03
C GLU A 140 6.82 -15.06 3.41
N LYS A 141 7.37 -13.85 3.48
CA LYS A 141 7.86 -13.24 4.72
C LYS A 141 6.69 -12.79 5.59
N ASP A 142 6.95 -12.70 6.89
CA ASP A 142 5.99 -12.22 7.88
C ASP A 142 6.18 -10.71 8.11
N VAL A 143 5.21 -9.90 7.72
CA VAL A 143 5.29 -8.43 7.84
C VAL A 143 5.16 -7.91 9.26
N GLY A 144 4.86 -8.74 10.26
CA GLY A 144 5.04 -8.33 11.62
C GLY A 144 6.41 -8.73 12.18
N ASP A 145 7.17 -9.63 11.55
CA ASP A 145 8.42 -10.19 12.08
C ASP A 145 9.51 -9.15 12.22
N HIS A 146 10.01 -8.99 13.44
CA HIS A 146 10.96 -7.91 13.74
C HIS A 146 12.28 -8.08 13.00
N ALA A 147 12.73 -9.32 12.76
CA ALA A 147 13.94 -9.56 11.99
C ALA A 147 13.76 -9.16 10.52
N PHE A 148 12.65 -9.57 9.90
CA PHE A 148 12.33 -9.17 8.53
C PHE A 148 12.06 -7.66 8.38
N LEU A 149 11.35 -7.05 9.33
CA LEU A 149 11.13 -5.60 9.37
C LEU A 149 12.46 -4.83 9.51
N ALA A 150 13.38 -5.33 10.33
CA ALA A 150 14.72 -4.76 10.44
C ALA A 150 15.52 -4.87 9.13
N GLU A 151 15.43 -6.00 8.40
CA GLU A 151 16.02 -6.12 7.06
C GLU A 151 15.45 -5.06 6.10
N CYS A 152 14.13 -4.87 6.08
CA CYS A 152 13.50 -3.85 5.24
C CYS A 152 13.99 -2.43 5.60
N ALA A 153 14.11 -2.13 6.90
CA ALA A 153 14.61 -0.84 7.38
C ALA A 153 16.06 -0.57 6.95
N VAL A 154 16.92 -1.58 7.04
CA VAL A 154 18.34 -1.50 6.65
C VAL A 154 18.46 -1.30 5.15
N ASN A 155 17.74 -2.10 4.35
CA ASN A 155 17.78 -2.02 2.89
C ASN A 155 17.28 -0.66 2.37
N ALA A 156 16.29 -0.07 3.05
CA ALA A 156 15.79 1.28 2.74
C ALA A 156 16.66 2.41 3.31
N GLY A 157 17.73 2.10 4.04
CA GLY A 157 18.61 3.07 4.69
C GLY A 157 17.91 3.90 5.76
N VAL A 158 16.87 3.37 6.41
CA VAL A 158 16.13 4.03 7.49
C VAL A 158 16.87 3.91 8.82
N PHE A 159 17.43 2.73 9.09
CA PHE A 159 18.14 2.37 10.31
C PHE A 159 19.31 1.44 10.00
N ASN A 160 20.27 1.35 10.91
CA ASN A 160 21.08 0.13 11.01
C ASN A 160 20.30 -1.00 11.72
N LYS A 161 20.85 -2.21 11.75
CA LYS A 161 20.13 -3.38 12.29
C LYS A 161 19.73 -3.22 13.76
N ASP A 162 20.62 -2.72 14.60
CA ASP A 162 20.39 -2.62 16.05
C ASP A 162 19.37 -1.52 16.37
N GLU A 163 19.46 -0.38 15.66
CA GLU A 163 18.46 0.69 15.74
C GLU A 163 17.06 0.20 15.34
N ALA A 164 16.97 -0.58 14.25
CA ALA A 164 15.70 -1.10 13.77
C ALA A 164 15.07 -2.07 14.80
N LEU A 165 15.84 -2.99 15.35
CA LEU A 165 15.36 -3.92 16.37
C LEU A 165 14.94 -3.21 17.65
N SER A 166 15.71 -2.19 18.08
CA SER A 166 15.37 -1.36 19.24
C SER A 166 14.05 -0.59 19.03
N PHE A 167 13.87 0.01 17.86
CA PHE A 167 12.63 0.71 17.48
C PHE A 167 11.42 -0.24 17.50
N LEU A 168 11.56 -1.43 16.91
CA LEU A 168 10.50 -2.43 16.80
C LEU A 168 10.10 -3.01 18.16
N ALA A 169 11.08 -3.22 19.05
CA ALA A 169 10.84 -3.65 20.44
C ALA A 169 10.18 -2.57 21.31
N GLY A 170 10.27 -1.30 20.91
CA GLY A 170 9.66 -0.17 21.62
C GLY A 170 8.22 0.15 21.19
N GLU A 171 7.71 1.25 21.74
CA GLU A 171 6.35 1.74 21.49
C GLU A 171 6.29 2.95 20.53
N GLU A 172 7.45 3.43 20.05
CA GLU A 172 7.53 4.64 19.22
C GLU A 172 6.60 4.55 18.00
N LEU A 173 5.80 5.59 17.76
CA LEU A 173 4.80 5.71 16.69
C LEU A 173 3.57 4.79 16.78
N LYS A 174 3.40 3.96 17.83
CA LYS A 174 2.17 3.17 17.99
C LYS A 174 0.92 4.05 18.06
N ASP A 175 0.95 5.08 18.89
CA ASP A 175 -0.17 6.02 19.02
C ASP A 175 -0.42 6.83 17.74
N ASN A 176 0.64 7.21 17.03
CA ASN A 176 0.54 7.92 15.75
C ASN A 176 -0.17 7.06 14.70
N VAL A 177 0.28 5.82 14.52
CA VAL A 177 -0.32 4.86 13.60
C VAL A 177 -1.76 4.54 14.00
N GLY A 178 -2.04 4.36 15.29
CA GLY A 178 -3.39 4.14 15.80
C GLY A 178 -4.35 5.29 15.46
N LYS A 179 -3.90 6.54 15.61
CA LYS A 179 -4.68 7.72 15.23
C LYS A 179 -4.94 7.78 13.72
N ASP A 180 -3.92 7.55 12.90
CA ASP A 180 -4.06 7.56 11.44
C ASP A 180 -5.04 6.47 10.96
N ILE A 181 -5.01 5.28 11.57
CA ILE A 181 -5.98 4.19 11.28
C ILE A 181 -7.40 4.64 11.64
N MET A 182 -7.59 5.25 12.82
CA MET A 182 -8.89 5.76 13.25
C MET A 182 -9.41 6.87 12.32
N GLU A 183 -8.54 7.77 11.88
CA GLU A 183 -8.87 8.84 10.94
C GLU A 183 -9.37 8.25 9.60
N ALA A 184 -8.68 7.23 9.05
CA ALA A 184 -9.12 6.57 7.83
C ALA A 184 -10.55 5.97 7.98
N VAL A 185 -10.84 5.31 9.10
CA VAL A 185 -12.18 4.78 9.40
C VAL A 185 -13.21 5.91 9.53
N GLN A 186 -12.86 7.01 10.19
CA GLN A 186 -13.76 8.17 10.35
C GLN A 186 -14.06 8.86 9.01
N LEU A 187 -13.13 8.80 8.05
CA LEU A 187 -13.32 9.26 6.68
C LEU A 187 -14.17 8.29 5.83
N GLY A 188 -14.67 7.20 6.42
CA GLY A 188 -15.53 6.21 5.75
C GLY A 188 -14.77 5.16 4.94
N VAL A 189 -13.45 5.06 5.10
CA VAL A 189 -12.66 4.03 4.41
C VAL A 189 -12.96 2.67 5.02
N SER A 190 -13.62 1.82 4.23
CA SER A 190 -14.00 0.45 4.61
C SER A 190 -13.17 -0.63 3.91
N GLY A 191 -12.33 -0.24 2.94
CA GLY A 191 -11.47 -1.14 2.18
C GLY A 191 -10.27 -0.43 1.60
N VAL A 192 -9.24 -1.19 1.25
CA VAL A 192 -7.95 -0.68 0.73
C VAL A 192 -7.49 -1.48 -0.49
N PRO A 193 -6.74 -0.88 -1.44
CA PRO A 193 -6.17 0.47 -1.37
C PRO A 193 -7.24 1.55 -1.55
N PHE A 194 -7.07 2.67 -0.87
CA PHE A 194 -7.92 3.86 -1.05
C PHE A 194 -7.01 5.06 -1.30
N VAL A 195 -7.12 5.65 -2.48
CA VAL A 195 -6.21 6.70 -2.95
C VAL A 195 -6.91 8.04 -2.92
N VAL A 196 -6.39 8.98 -2.12
CA VAL A 196 -6.88 10.35 -2.05
C VAL A 196 -5.93 11.28 -2.82
N LEU A 197 -6.45 11.91 -3.87
CA LEU A 197 -5.75 12.83 -4.76
C LEU A 197 -6.01 14.28 -4.31
N ASP A 198 -4.94 15.02 -3.97
CA ASP A 198 -4.96 16.42 -3.51
C ASP A 198 -5.97 16.69 -2.37
N ASN A 199 -6.25 15.69 -1.52
CA ASN A 199 -7.27 15.75 -0.46
C ASN A 199 -8.67 16.14 -0.98
N LYS A 200 -8.98 15.84 -2.26
CA LYS A 200 -10.21 16.27 -2.94
C LYS A 200 -10.96 15.13 -3.61
N TYR A 201 -10.24 14.23 -4.26
CA TYR A 201 -10.83 13.12 -4.99
C TYR A 201 -10.36 11.80 -4.40
N ALA A 202 -11.23 10.80 -4.42
CA ALA A 202 -10.93 9.47 -3.92
C ALA A 202 -11.09 8.44 -5.04
N VAL A 203 -10.22 7.43 -5.02
CA VAL A 203 -10.30 6.25 -5.88
C VAL A 203 -10.19 5.03 -4.98
N SER A 204 -11.22 4.19 -4.97
CA SER A 204 -11.23 2.96 -4.18
C SER A 204 -10.76 1.77 -5.02
N GLY A 205 -9.88 0.95 -4.48
CA GLY A 205 -9.42 -0.31 -5.08
C GLY A 205 -8.34 -0.18 -6.15
N ALA A 206 -7.90 -1.34 -6.65
CA ALA A 206 -6.92 -1.47 -7.73
C ALA A 206 -7.60 -1.35 -9.11
N GLN A 207 -7.87 -0.10 -9.51
CA GLN A 207 -8.70 0.27 -10.67
C GLN A 207 -8.01 0.10 -12.05
N GLY A 208 -6.75 -0.34 -12.09
CA GLY A 208 -6.01 -0.52 -13.34
C GLY A 208 -5.18 0.70 -13.76
N GLN A 209 -4.11 0.44 -14.52
CA GLN A 209 -3.19 1.46 -15.00
C GLN A 209 -3.90 2.52 -15.86
N ASP A 210 -4.73 2.09 -16.81
CA ASP A 210 -5.41 2.99 -17.74
C ASP A 210 -6.35 3.95 -17.02
N THR A 211 -7.08 3.47 -16.01
CA THR A 211 -7.96 4.30 -15.18
C THR A 211 -7.18 5.38 -14.43
N PHE A 212 -6.05 5.03 -13.80
CA PHE A 212 -5.21 6.02 -13.13
C PHE A 212 -4.59 7.02 -14.11
N LEU A 213 -4.17 6.57 -15.29
CA LEU A 213 -3.63 7.44 -16.33
C LEU A 213 -4.69 8.43 -16.85
N ASP A 214 -5.93 7.98 -17.06
CA ASP A 214 -7.03 8.86 -17.46
C ASP A 214 -7.38 9.89 -16.38
N ILE A 215 -7.32 9.49 -15.12
CA ILE A 215 -7.44 10.42 -13.99
C ILE A 215 -6.34 11.48 -14.04
N PHE A 216 -5.09 11.09 -14.26
CA PHE A 216 -3.97 12.02 -14.36
C PHE A 216 -4.14 12.98 -15.54
N ARG A 217 -4.57 12.50 -16.72
CA ARG A 217 -4.88 13.35 -17.88
C ARG A 217 -5.96 14.38 -17.57
N LYS A 218 -7.06 13.97 -16.90
CA LYS A 218 -8.12 14.89 -16.48
C LYS A 218 -7.61 15.96 -15.52
N LEU A 219 -6.83 15.57 -14.51
CA LEU A 219 -6.27 16.50 -13.51
C LEU A 219 -5.22 17.46 -14.09
N ALA A 220 -4.44 16.99 -15.07
CA ALA A 220 -3.49 17.79 -15.84
C ALA A 220 -4.21 18.85 -16.70
N ALA A 221 -5.36 18.51 -17.29
CA ALA A 221 -6.19 19.43 -18.06
C ALA A 221 -7.00 20.43 -17.18
N GLY A 222 -6.93 20.30 -15.85
CA GLY A 222 -7.68 21.15 -14.92
C GLY A 222 -9.15 20.73 -14.73
N ASN A 223 -9.53 19.55 -15.19
CA ASN A 223 -10.89 19.04 -15.04
C ASN A 223 -11.16 18.61 -13.59
N LYS A 224 -12.41 18.78 -13.15
CA LYS A 224 -12.90 18.14 -11.92
C LYS A 224 -13.18 16.67 -12.20
N LEU A 225 -12.79 15.77 -11.30
CA LEU A 225 -13.24 14.38 -11.35
C LEU A 225 -14.67 14.32 -10.79
N ALA A 226 -15.48 13.40 -11.33
CA ALA A 226 -16.74 13.05 -10.70
C ALA A 226 -16.43 12.45 -9.31
N THR A 227 -17.11 12.90 -8.27
CA THR A 227 -17.01 12.31 -6.94
C THR A 227 -17.89 11.07 -6.92
N GLU A 228 -17.34 9.94 -7.34
CA GLU A 228 -18.04 8.65 -7.24
C GLU A 228 -17.63 7.96 -5.93
N ALA A 229 -18.46 8.13 -4.91
CA ALA A 229 -18.63 7.11 -3.88
C ALA A 229 -19.54 6.03 -4.49
N ASP A 230 -18.98 5.19 -5.35
CA ASP A 230 -19.74 4.08 -5.93
C ASP A 230 -19.47 2.82 -5.09
N GLU A 231 -20.50 2.40 -4.37
CA GLU A 231 -20.61 1.11 -3.70
C GLU A 231 -20.64 0.01 -4.78
N GLY A 232 -19.47 -0.34 -5.32
CA GLY A 232 -19.33 -1.31 -6.41
C GLY A 232 -18.33 -2.41 -6.08
N ASP A 233 -18.85 -3.63 -5.88
CA ASP A 233 -18.17 -4.92 -5.78
C ASP A 233 -17.33 -5.21 -4.54
N MET A 234 -18.05 -5.23 -3.42
CA MET A 234 -17.77 -6.16 -2.32
C MET A 234 -18.17 -7.59 -2.76
N CYS A 235 -17.33 -8.19 -3.61
CA CYS A 235 -17.27 -9.65 -3.73
C CYS A 235 -16.24 -10.17 -2.74
#